data_AF-A0A0J6K277-F1
#
_entry.id   AF-A0A0J6K277-F1
#
_cell.length_a   1.000
_cell.length_b   1.000
_cell.length_c   1.000
_cell.angle_alpha   90.00
_cell.angle_beta   90.00
_cell.angle_gamma   90.00
#
_symmetry.space_group_name_H-M   'P 1'
#
loop_
_entity.id
_entity.type
_entity.pdbx_description
1 polymer ?
#
loop_
_entity_poly.entity_id
_entity_poly.type
_entity_poly.pdbx_seq_one_letter_code
_entity_poly.pdbx_strand_id
1 'polypeptide(L)'
;MSAPSALPREVRGQHFSEQAPRQALSGMLYIDCHFERVHWREHHLSDVRFRDCRFDDNRFEGNVWRQVHCEQCRFQCCAWQDCVFEKVFWQNVSARDSDWRQCAWKNFICVALEAEEWRMLELRGAHVSFVNSLLRRCLLSGGTWQASAWIKNRLADVRIQRAELDNFIVGLSQAQRMALLDCQGINTRWLYCELEDMSLESCRLRQAAWSGSAWRGGRLQDSQLAGANFEQSRLCQLEFTGCDLEQALFDGASLEDCQLSHLHAPRIWLRRARLERVDLSGAELDGLDACGAELRQVRLSGGSCRHGRLIGQPRDAWQAADTASAVFSDQKFEQTQAWRARVQPGPRGET
;
A
#
# COMPACT_ATOMS: atom_id res chain seq x y z
N MET A 1 35.79 -1.23 22.22
CA MET A 1 36.21 -2.19 21.18
C MET A 1 35.64 -3.54 21.58
N SER A 2 34.52 -3.95 20.97
CA SER A 2 33.96 -5.29 21.19
C SER A 2 34.92 -6.30 20.57
N ALA A 3 35.24 -7.36 21.32
CA ALA A 3 36.00 -8.49 20.79
C ALA A 3 35.36 -8.97 19.47
N PRO A 4 36.15 -9.43 18.48
CA PRO A 4 35.58 -10.05 17.30
C PRO A 4 34.68 -11.20 17.76
N SER A 5 33.39 -11.11 17.39
CA SER A 5 32.42 -12.20 17.56
C SER A 5 33.10 -13.49 17.11
N ALA A 6 33.08 -14.53 17.95
CA ALA A 6 33.48 -15.86 17.52
C ALA A 6 32.71 -16.20 16.23
N LEU A 7 33.39 -16.80 15.25
CA LEU A 7 32.74 -17.23 14.01
C LEU A 7 31.56 -18.14 14.37
N PRO A 8 30.40 -17.98 13.70
CA PRO A 8 29.22 -18.79 13.99
C PRO A 8 29.56 -20.27 13.79
N ARG A 9 28.96 -21.13 14.61
CA ARG A 9 29.10 -22.58 14.46
C ARG A 9 28.37 -23.01 13.19
N GLU A 10 29.05 -23.75 12.32
CA GLU A 10 28.51 -24.11 11.01
C GLU A 10 27.90 -25.52 10.98
N VAL A 11 26.79 -25.66 10.25
CA VAL A 11 26.15 -26.93 9.91
C VAL A 11 25.92 -26.93 8.40
N ARG A 12 26.41 -27.95 7.69
CA ARG A 12 26.33 -28.00 6.23
C ARG A 12 25.72 -29.31 5.72
N GLY A 13 24.86 -29.22 4.70
CA GLY A 13 24.38 -30.37 3.92
C GLY A 13 23.51 -31.35 4.70
N GLN A 14 22.99 -30.96 5.86
CA GLN A 14 22.23 -31.85 6.73
C GLN A 14 20.75 -31.87 6.32
N HIS A 15 20.12 -33.03 6.50
CA HIS A 15 18.69 -33.20 6.35
C HIS A 15 18.05 -33.47 7.72
N PHE A 16 17.15 -32.59 8.13
CA PHE A 16 16.35 -32.70 9.34
C PHE A 16 14.92 -33.06 8.96
N SER A 17 14.39 -34.13 9.57
CA SER A 17 13.01 -34.55 9.35
C SER A 17 12.30 -34.81 10.67
N GLU A 18 11.01 -34.46 10.72
CA GLU A 18 10.06 -34.64 11.84
C GLU A 18 10.38 -33.84 13.12
N GLN A 19 11.64 -33.76 13.54
CA GLN A 19 12.10 -33.10 14.75
C GLN A 19 13.10 -31.98 14.43
N ALA A 20 13.01 -30.90 15.20
CA ALA A 20 13.95 -29.78 15.10
C ALA A 20 15.38 -30.24 15.43
N PRO A 21 16.42 -29.55 14.89
CA PRO A 21 17.81 -29.85 15.23
C PRO A 21 18.01 -29.85 16.76
N ARG A 22 18.70 -30.87 17.28
CA ARG A 22 19.06 -30.94 18.71
C ARG A 22 20.15 -29.95 19.11
N GLN A 23 20.82 -29.35 18.13
CA GLN A 23 21.91 -28.40 18.33
C GLN A 23 21.35 -27.04 18.78
N ALA A 24 22.18 -26.23 19.44
CA ALA A 24 21.78 -24.90 19.89
C ALA A 24 21.29 -24.07 18.69
N LEU A 25 20.12 -23.44 18.81
CA LEU A 25 19.57 -22.54 17.79
C LEU A 25 20.05 -21.09 17.99
N SER A 26 21.27 -20.95 18.48
CA SER A 26 21.88 -19.66 18.83
C SER A 26 23.31 -19.58 18.28
N GLY A 27 23.63 -18.52 17.54
CA GLY A 27 24.97 -18.30 16.98
C GLY A 27 25.38 -19.33 15.91
N MET A 28 24.42 -19.78 15.10
CA MET A 28 24.61 -20.84 14.10
C MET A 28 24.54 -20.32 12.67
N LEU A 29 25.29 -20.97 11.78
CA LEU A 29 25.19 -20.82 10.33
C LEU A 29 24.84 -22.17 9.71
N TYR A 30 23.63 -22.29 9.15
CA TYR A 30 23.19 -23.44 8.37
C TYR A 30 23.37 -23.17 6.89
N ILE A 31 24.03 -24.09 6.17
CA ILE A 31 24.33 -23.97 4.75
C ILE A 31 23.87 -25.24 4.02
N ASP A 32 23.19 -25.12 2.89
CA ASP A 32 22.72 -26.26 2.08
C ASP A 32 21.91 -27.29 2.89
N CYS A 33 21.20 -26.86 3.93
CA CYS A 33 20.44 -27.75 4.80
C CYS A 33 19.00 -27.89 4.33
N HIS A 34 18.42 -29.07 4.52
CA HIS A 34 17.02 -29.36 4.25
C HIS A 34 16.28 -29.63 5.56
N PHE A 35 15.18 -28.93 5.77
CA PHE A 35 14.25 -29.16 6.87
C PHE A 35 12.92 -29.60 6.27
N GLU A 36 12.53 -30.85 6.49
CA GLU A 36 11.35 -31.46 5.87
C GLU A 36 10.37 -31.94 6.95
N ARG A 37 9.12 -31.45 6.90
CA ARG A 37 8.06 -31.82 7.86
C ARG A 37 8.48 -31.66 9.32
N VAL A 38 9.36 -30.70 9.61
CA VAL A 38 9.82 -30.45 10.97
C VAL A 38 8.78 -29.64 11.73
N HIS A 39 8.48 -30.08 12.95
CA HIS A 39 7.65 -29.31 13.88
C HIS A 39 8.54 -28.54 14.86
N TRP A 40 8.55 -27.22 14.70
CA TRP A 40 9.23 -26.28 15.58
C TRP A 40 8.24 -25.74 16.60
N ARG A 41 8.38 -26.15 17.86
CA ARG A 41 7.53 -25.67 18.97
C ARG A 41 8.35 -24.91 19.99
N GLU A 42 7.98 -23.66 20.26
CA GLU A 42 8.56 -22.85 21.34
C GLU A 42 10.09 -22.73 21.29
N HIS A 43 10.67 -22.78 20.08
CA HIS A 43 12.11 -22.60 19.92
C HIS A 43 12.46 -21.11 19.88
N HIS A 44 13.63 -20.80 20.42
CA HIS A 44 14.24 -19.48 20.36
C HIS A 44 15.44 -19.52 19.44
N LEU A 45 15.30 -18.93 18.25
CA LEU A 45 16.38 -18.72 17.31
C LEU A 45 16.98 -17.33 17.55
N SER A 46 18.29 -17.27 17.80
CA SER A 46 18.99 -16.00 18.02
C SER A 46 20.32 -15.96 17.27
N ASP A 47 20.55 -14.92 16.47
CA ASP A 47 21.81 -14.75 15.73
C ASP A 47 22.09 -15.98 14.82
N VAL A 48 21.07 -16.40 14.09
CA VAL A 48 21.11 -17.56 13.18
C VAL A 48 21.12 -17.08 11.74
N ARG A 49 21.94 -17.71 10.91
CA ARG A 49 21.87 -17.55 9.46
C ARG A 49 21.55 -18.86 8.77
N PHE A 50 20.63 -18.82 7.84
CA PHE A 50 20.35 -19.87 6.88
C PHE A 50 20.80 -19.38 5.50
N ARG A 51 21.63 -20.17 4.81
CA ARG A 51 22.06 -19.91 3.45
C ARG A 51 21.79 -21.14 2.59
N ASP A 52 21.19 -20.97 1.43
CA ASP A 52 20.91 -22.08 0.50
C ASP A 52 20.06 -23.20 1.14
N CYS A 53 19.26 -22.87 2.15
CA CYS A 53 18.47 -23.84 2.91
C CYS A 53 17.04 -23.99 2.36
N ARG A 54 16.49 -25.19 2.51
CA ARG A 54 15.12 -25.54 2.11
C ARG A 54 14.28 -25.91 3.33
N PHE A 55 13.05 -25.41 3.38
CA PHE A 55 12.06 -25.70 4.40
C PHE A 55 10.77 -26.15 3.72
N ASP A 56 10.48 -27.44 3.78
CA ASP A 56 9.31 -28.03 3.13
C ASP A 56 8.35 -28.62 4.15
N ASP A 57 7.08 -28.24 4.06
CA ASP A 57 5.99 -28.72 4.92
C ASP A 57 6.26 -28.51 6.42
N ASN A 58 6.99 -27.45 6.77
CA ASN A 58 7.35 -27.19 8.17
C ASN A 58 6.20 -26.50 8.92
N ARG A 59 6.08 -26.81 10.21
CA ARG A 59 5.18 -26.10 11.12
C ARG A 59 5.98 -25.41 12.21
N PHE A 60 5.75 -24.11 12.36
CA PHE A 60 6.34 -23.26 13.38
C PHE A 60 5.25 -22.74 14.31
N GLU A 61 5.30 -23.13 15.57
CA GLU A 61 4.33 -22.76 16.61
C GLU A 61 5.05 -22.12 17.81
N GLY A 62 4.69 -20.87 18.14
CA GLY A 62 5.21 -20.16 19.31
C GLY A 62 6.71 -19.85 19.29
N ASN A 63 7.35 -19.88 18.11
CA ASN A 63 8.79 -19.68 18.01
C ASN A 63 9.17 -18.20 18.02
N VAL A 64 10.36 -17.89 18.52
CA VAL A 64 10.96 -16.56 18.47
C VAL A 64 12.15 -16.56 17.52
N TRP A 65 12.11 -15.68 16.53
CA TRP A 65 13.16 -15.47 15.53
C TRP A 65 13.78 -14.10 15.74
N ARG A 66 14.93 -14.05 16.42
CA ARG A 66 15.64 -12.80 16.72
C ARG A 66 16.97 -12.73 15.97
N GLN A 67 17.19 -11.66 15.22
CA GLN A 67 18.42 -11.49 14.44
C GLN A 67 18.69 -12.69 13.52
N VAL A 68 17.66 -13.12 12.80
CA VAL A 68 17.76 -14.25 11.87
C VAL A 68 17.87 -13.75 10.44
N HIS A 69 18.84 -14.30 9.70
CA HIS A 69 19.04 -14.00 8.28
C HIS A 69 18.81 -15.26 7.45
N CYS A 70 17.90 -15.20 6.49
CA CYS A 70 17.74 -16.22 5.45
C CYS A 70 18.21 -15.66 4.09
N GLU A 71 19.21 -16.28 3.48
CA GLU A 71 19.77 -15.90 2.19
C GLU A 71 19.62 -17.07 1.21
N GLN A 72 19.06 -16.82 0.02
CA GLN A 72 18.87 -17.84 -1.03
C GLN A 72 18.11 -19.08 -0.52
N CYS A 73 17.21 -18.89 0.44
CA CYS A 73 16.44 -19.98 1.04
C CYS A 73 15.10 -20.18 0.33
N ARG A 74 14.55 -21.39 0.46
CA ARG A 74 13.20 -21.73 -0.01
C ARG A 74 12.32 -22.18 1.16
N PHE A 75 11.10 -21.64 1.22
CA PHE A 75 10.03 -22.11 2.10
C PHE A 75 8.86 -22.60 1.23
N GLN A 76 8.41 -23.83 1.45
CA GLN A 76 7.31 -24.42 0.70
C GLN A 76 6.32 -25.04 1.68
N CYS A 77 5.04 -24.67 1.58
CA CYS A 77 3.97 -25.23 2.41
C CYS A 77 4.22 -25.07 3.92
N CYS A 78 4.81 -23.95 4.33
CA CYS A 78 5.14 -23.70 5.73
C CYS A 78 4.00 -22.99 6.47
N ALA A 79 3.69 -23.47 7.67
CA ALA A 79 2.70 -22.86 8.57
C ALA A 79 3.38 -22.20 9.77
N TRP A 80 2.98 -20.97 10.08
CA TRP A 80 3.50 -20.14 11.15
C TRP A 80 2.35 -19.69 12.04
N GLN A 81 2.39 -20.06 13.31
CA GLN A 81 1.35 -19.76 14.29
C GLN A 81 2.01 -19.19 15.54
N ASP A 82 1.52 -18.02 15.99
CA ASP A 82 1.99 -17.36 17.22
C ASP A 82 3.51 -17.12 17.28
N CYS A 83 4.17 -17.04 16.11
CA CYS A 83 5.60 -16.80 16.04
C CYS A 83 5.93 -15.30 16.11
N VAL A 84 7.05 -14.97 16.75
CA VAL A 84 7.55 -13.60 16.89
C VAL A 84 8.85 -13.44 16.11
N PHE A 85 8.91 -12.43 15.25
CA PHE A 85 10.06 -12.11 14.43
C PHE A 85 10.58 -10.73 14.79
N GLU A 86 11.85 -10.64 15.14
CA GLU A 86 12.52 -9.40 15.53
C GLU A 86 13.87 -9.28 14.81
N LYS A 87 14.01 -8.25 13.97
CA LYS A 87 15.22 -8.01 13.17
C LYS A 87 15.52 -9.21 12.27
N VAL A 88 14.54 -9.57 11.44
CA VAL A 88 14.66 -10.69 10.51
C VAL A 88 14.89 -10.15 9.11
N PHE A 89 15.88 -10.72 8.43
CA PHE A 89 16.27 -10.28 7.10
C PHE A 89 16.24 -11.46 6.13
N TRP A 90 15.44 -11.33 5.07
CA TRP A 90 15.30 -12.31 4.01
C TRP A 90 15.83 -11.72 2.71
N GLN A 91 16.77 -12.41 2.06
CA GLN A 91 17.37 -12.00 0.80
C GLN A 91 17.32 -13.12 -0.22
N ASN A 92 16.77 -12.84 -1.41
CA ASN A 92 16.59 -13.83 -2.47
C ASN A 92 15.84 -15.08 -1.97
N VAL A 93 14.80 -14.89 -1.17
CA VAL A 93 14.01 -15.98 -0.60
C VAL A 93 12.82 -16.26 -1.50
N SER A 94 12.56 -17.53 -1.80
CA SER A 94 11.31 -17.98 -2.41
C SER A 94 10.44 -18.62 -1.34
N ALA A 95 9.19 -18.23 -1.25
CA ALA A 95 8.27 -18.73 -0.25
C ALA A 95 6.87 -18.90 -0.83
N ARG A 96 6.44 -20.15 -0.95
CA ARG A 96 5.14 -20.50 -1.55
C ARG A 96 4.25 -21.19 -0.53
N ASP A 97 2.94 -20.97 -0.64
CA ASP A 97 1.91 -21.65 0.15
C ASP A 97 2.17 -21.48 1.66
N SER A 98 2.44 -20.25 2.09
CA SER A 98 2.78 -19.94 3.47
C SER A 98 1.60 -19.34 4.23
N ASP A 99 1.21 -19.99 5.33
CA ASP A 99 0.14 -19.53 6.23
C ASP A 99 0.75 -18.91 7.49
N TRP A 100 0.47 -17.64 7.74
CA TRP A 100 0.95 -16.85 8.85
C TRP A 100 -0.23 -16.42 9.70
N ARG A 101 -0.30 -16.91 10.93
CA ARG A 101 -1.42 -16.69 11.84
C ARG A 101 -0.95 -16.11 13.15
N GLN A 102 -1.53 -14.96 13.50
CA GLN A 102 -1.29 -14.28 14.78
C GLN A 102 0.20 -13.99 15.07
N CYS A 103 1.01 -13.98 14.02
CA CYS A 103 2.44 -13.72 14.12
C CYS A 103 2.70 -12.23 14.33
N ALA A 104 3.84 -11.92 14.95
CA ALA A 104 4.31 -10.55 15.13
C ALA A 104 5.61 -10.34 14.35
N TRP A 105 5.63 -9.37 13.46
CA TRP A 105 6.80 -8.98 12.68
C TRP A 105 7.28 -7.60 13.12
N LYS A 106 8.52 -7.52 13.60
CA LYS A 106 9.16 -6.27 13.97
C LYS A 106 10.53 -6.16 13.31
N ASN A 107 10.74 -5.10 12.52
CA ASN A 107 11.95 -4.95 11.71
C ASN A 107 12.18 -6.18 10.81
N PHE A 108 11.15 -6.54 10.05
CA PHE A 108 11.20 -7.65 9.11
C PHE A 108 11.46 -7.09 7.72
N ILE A 109 12.60 -7.41 7.14
CA ILE A 109 13.05 -6.83 5.87
C ILE A 109 13.24 -7.97 4.86
N CYS A 110 12.54 -7.88 3.74
CA CYS A 110 12.71 -8.77 2.60
C CYS A 110 13.27 -7.99 1.41
N VAL A 111 14.30 -8.54 0.78
CA VAL A 111 14.87 -8.03 -0.47
C VAL A 111 14.85 -9.15 -1.50
N ALA A 112 14.25 -8.89 -2.67
CA ALA A 112 14.08 -9.89 -3.72
C ALA A 112 13.36 -11.15 -3.21
N LEU A 113 12.27 -10.96 -2.45
CA LEU A 113 11.37 -12.04 -2.06
C LEU A 113 10.45 -12.42 -3.22
N GLU A 114 10.27 -13.72 -3.44
CA GLU A 114 9.19 -14.26 -4.26
C GLU A 114 8.17 -14.95 -3.34
N ALA A 115 7.10 -14.23 -3.01
CA ALA A 115 6.00 -14.74 -2.20
C ALA A 115 4.78 -15.07 -3.08
N GLU A 116 4.26 -16.28 -2.94
CA GLU A 116 3.10 -16.75 -3.70
C GLU A 116 2.15 -17.54 -2.80
N GLU A 117 0.84 -17.28 -2.91
CA GLU A 117 -0.20 -17.96 -2.10
C GLU A 117 0.01 -17.77 -0.58
N TRP A 118 0.43 -16.59 -0.18
CA TRP A 118 0.56 -16.26 1.24
C TRP A 118 -0.77 -15.90 1.86
N ARG A 119 -1.03 -16.43 3.06
CA ARG A 119 -2.14 -16.02 3.91
C ARG A 119 -1.58 -15.43 5.18
N MET A 120 -1.80 -14.13 5.39
CA MET A 120 -1.39 -13.40 6.59
C MET A 120 -2.64 -13.01 7.35
N LEU A 121 -2.92 -13.76 8.41
CA LEU A 121 -4.14 -13.68 9.21
C LEU A 121 -3.82 -13.13 10.60
N GLU A 122 -4.42 -11.99 10.95
CA GLU A 122 -4.18 -11.31 12.23
C GLU A 122 -2.70 -11.01 12.50
N LEU A 123 -1.95 -10.67 11.44
CA LEU A 123 -0.53 -10.37 11.53
C LEU A 123 -0.32 -8.96 12.11
N ARG A 124 0.60 -8.84 13.07
CA ARG A 124 1.01 -7.55 13.63
C ARG A 124 2.38 -7.16 13.10
N GLY A 125 2.41 -6.31 12.09
CA GLY A 125 3.62 -5.83 11.43
C GLY A 125 4.00 -4.43 11.91
N ALA A 126 5.25 -4.26 12.33
CA ALA A 126 5.85 -2.96 12.63
C ALA A 126 7.22 -2.86 11.97
N HIS A 127 7.41 -1.85 11.11
CA HIS A 127 8.63 -1.69 10.31
C HIS A 127 8.90 -2.91 9.42
N VAL A 128 7.89 -3.28 8.63
CA VAL A 128 8.00 -4.36 7.64
C VAL A 128 8.33 -3.77 6.27
N SER A 129 9.41 -4.24 5.66
CA SER A 129 9.88 -3.73 4.38
C SER A 129 9.97 -4.84 3.35
N PHE A 130 9.28 -4.67 2.22
CA PHE A 130 9.46 -5.50 1.03
C PHE A 130 10.08 -4.66 -0.06
N VAL A 131 11.25 -5.07 -0.55
CA VAL A 131 12.02 -4.31 -1.54
C VAL A 131 12.36 -5.18 -2.74
N ASN A 132 12.13 -4.68 -3.95
CA ASN A 132 12.39 -5.41 -5.20
C ASN A 132 11.77 -6.82 -5.23
N SER A 133 10.59 -6.97 -4.62
CA SER A 133 9.96 -8.26 -4.34
C SER A 133 8.75 -8.50 -5.23
N LEU A 134 8.39 -9.77 -5.38
CA LEU A 134 7.22 -10.24 -6.09
C LEU A 134 6.24 -10.86 -5.08
N LEU A 135 5.02 -10.35 -5.04
CA LEU A 135 3.93 -10.91 -4.24
C LEU A 135 2.78 -11.27 -5.17
N ARG A 136 2.37 -12.54 -5.16
CA ARG A 136 1.29 -13.07 -6.00
C ARG A 136 0.25 -13.82 -5.18
N ARG A 137 -1.04 -13.54 -5.42
CA ARG A 137 -2.16 -14.26 -4.80
C ARG A 137 -2.02 -14.27 -3.27
N CYS A 138 -1.65 -13.12 -2.71
CA CYS A 138 -1.45 -12.97 -1.27
C CYS A 138 -2.69 -12.36 -0.63
N LEU A 139 -3.09 -12.89 0.52
CA LEU A 139 -4.15 -12.37 1.36
C LEU A 139 -3.56 -11.83 2.66
N LEU A 140 -3.83 -10.57 2.96
CA LEU A 140 -3.66 -9.97 4.28
C LEU A 140 -5.07 -9.76 4.83
N SER A 141 -5.39 -10.37 5.96
CA SER A 141 -6.72 -10.29 6.55
C SER A 141 -6.63 -10.04 8.05
N GLY A 142 -7.26 -8.97 8.52
CA GLY A 142 -7.13 -8.56 9.92
C GLY A 142 -5.73 -8.01 10.22
N GLY A 143 -5.44 -7.87 11.51
CA GLY A 143 -4.13 -7.41 11.99
C GLY A 143 -3.81 -5.94 11.70
N THR A 144 -2.57 -5.57 12.02
CA THR A 144 -2.09 -4.19 11.97
C THR A 144 -0.78 -4.10 11.22
N TRP A 145 -0.61 -3.05 10.43
CA TRP A 145 0.60 -2.77 9.67
C TRP A 145 1.03 -1.33 9.91
N GLN A 146 2.07 -1.19 10.72
CA GLN A 146 2.60 0.10 11.14
C GLN A 146 3.95 0.37 10.51
N ALA A 147 4.11 1.57 9.94
CA ALA A 147 5.37 2.05 9.37
C ALA A 147 6.00 1.04 8.39
N SER A 148 5.17 0.49 7.49
CA SER A 148 5.59 -0.54 6.54
C SER A 148 5.87 0.07 5.18
N ALA A 149 6.92 -0.41 4.51
CA ALA A 149 7.42 0.17 3.25
C ALA A 149 7.62 -0.90 2.18
N TRP A 150 6.80 -0.84 1.13
CA TRP A 150 6.78 -1.78 0.01
C TRP A 150 7.28 -1.07 -1.23
N ILE A 151 8.56 -1.23 -1.56
CA ILE A 151 9.24 -0.40 -2.54
C ILE A 151 9.73 -1.22 -3.73
N LYS A 152 9.45 -0.77 -4.95
CA LYS A 152 9.87 -1.43 -6.21
C LYS A 152 9.36 -2.87 -6.34
N ASN A 153 8.15 -3.12 -5.88
CA ASN A 153 7.56 -4.44 -5.90
C ASN A 153 6.68 -4.65 -7.14
N ARG A 154 6.45 -5.92 -7.46
CA ARG A 154 5.37 -6.35 -8.34
C ARG A 154 4.33 -7.08 -7.50
N LEU A 155 3.12 -6.56 -7.47
CA LEU A 155 1.99 -7.08 -6.70
C LEU A 155 0.93 -7.56 -7.69
N ALA A 156 0.53 -8.82 -7.63
CA ALA A 156 -0.53 -9.35 -8.48
C ALA A 156 -1.52 -10.15 -7.65
N ASP A 157 -2.82 -9.86 -7.80
CA ASP A 157 -3.89 -10.57 -7.09
C ASP A 157 -3.71 -10.50 -5.55
N VAL A 158 -3.26 -9.35 -5.06
CA VAL A 158 -3.06 -9.12 -3.63
C VAL A 158 -4.33 -8.50 -3.04
N ARG A 159 -4.86 -9.12 -1.98
CA ARG A 159 -6.00 -8.59 -1.22
C ARG A 159 -5.56 -8.23 0.19
N ILE A 160 -5.87 -7.01 0.61
CA ILE A 160 -5.77 -6.56 1.99
C ILE A 160 -7.19 -6.30 2.48
N GLN A 161 -7.61 -6.95 3.55
CA GLN A 161 -8.97 -6.80 4.05
C GLN A 161 -9.04 -6.68 5.57
N ARG A 162 -9.95 -5.85 6.08
CA ARG A 162 -10.21 -5.65 7.52
C ARG A 162 -8.94 -5.36 8.32
N ALA A 163 -7.96 -4.69 7.71
CA ALA A 163 -6.65 -4.44 8.30
C ALA A 163 -6.50 -2.97 8.69
N GLU A 164 -5.69 -2.72 9.72
CA GLU A 164 -5.26 -1.37 10.08
C GLU A 164 -3.93 -1.02 9.40
N LEU A 165 -3.92 0.05 8.60
CA LEU A 165 -2.81 0.47 7.74
C LEU A 165 -2.32 1.86 8.14
N ASP A 166 -1.39 1.91 9.07
CA ASP A 166 -0.85 3.18 9.60
C ASP A 166 0.56 3.42 9.09
N ASN A 167 0.75 4.53 8.36
CA ASN A 167 2.01 4.81 7.67
C ASN A 167 2.43 3.64 6.77
N PHE A 168 1.47 3.10 6.02
CA PHE A 168 1.67 2.02 5.06
C PHE A 168 2.00 2.61 3.69
N ILE A 169 3.23 2.44 3.24
CA ILE A 169 3.74 3.08 2.03
C ILE A 169 4.06 2.01 1.00
N VAL A 170 3.45 2.12 -0.16
CA VAL A 170 3.83 1.42 -1.37
C VAL A 170 4.39 2.45 -2.35
N GLY A 171 5.60 2.22 -2.85
CA GLY A 171 6.32 3.20 -3.65
C GLY A 171 7.00 2.57 -4.85
N LEU A 172 7.00 3.26 -6.00
CA LEU A 172 7.70 2.83 -7.21
C LEU A 172 7.35 1.39 -7.64
N SER A 173 6.13 0.95 -7.35
CA SER A 173 5.71 -0.45 -7.49
C SER A 173 4.66 -0.59 -8.58
N GLN A 174 4.52 -1.81 -9.11
CA GLN A 174 3.46 -2.20 -10.01
C GLN A 174 2.44 -3.04 -9.25
N ALA A 175 1.15 -2.74 -9.38
CA ALA A 175 0.08 -3.52 -8.78
C ALA A 175 -1.00 -3.84 -9.81
N GLN A 176 -1.34 -5.12 -9.93
CA GLN A 176 -2.40 -5.60 -10.82
C GLN A 176 -3.45 -6.36 -10.00
N ARG A 177 -4.74 -6.03 -10.21
CA ARG A 177 -5.88 -6.65 -9.50
C ARG A 177 -5.68 -6.66 -7.98
N MET A 178 -5.27 -5.51 -7.45
CA MET A 178 -5.11 -5.33 -6.01
C MET A 178 -6.41 -4.84 -5.38
N ALA A 179 -6.78 -5.39 -4.23
CA ALA A 179 -8.01 -5.00 -3.52
C ALA A 179 -7.72 -4.61 -2.07
N LEU A 180 -8.25 -3.46 -1.65
CA LEU A 180 -8.38 -3.06 -0.25
C LEU A 180 -9.86 -3.10 0.12
N LEU A 181 -10.23 -3.87 1.13
CA LEU A 181 -11.62 -4.05 1.55
C LEU A 181 -11.76 -3.83 3.06
N ASP A 182 -12.66 -2.97 3.50
CA ASP A 182 -12.90 -2.69 4.92
C ASP A 182 -11.64 -2.30 5.70
N CYS A 183 -10.66 -1.70 5.02
CA CYS A 183 -9.41 -1.28 5.64
C CYS A 183 -9.59 0.08 6.32
N GLN A 184 -8.88 0.29 7.42
CA GLN A 184 -8.82 1.59 8.09
C GLN A 184 -7.38 2.00 8.34
N GLY A 185 -7.14 3.30 8.50
CA GLY A 185 -5.84 3.79 8.92
C GLY A 185 -5.57 5.23 8.51
N ILE A 186 -4.35 5.66 8.77
CA ILE A 186 -3.85 6.98 8.40
C ILE A 186 -2.56 6.89 7.59
N ASN A 187 -2.40 7.81 6.64
CA ASN A 187 -1.17 7.94 5.86
C ASN A 187 -0.83 6.64 5.07
N THR A 188 -1.86 6.04 4.44
CA THR A 188 -1.71 4.93 3.49
C THR A 188 -1.41 5.48 2.09
N ARG A 189 -0.23 5.19 1.55
CA ARG A 189 0.29 5.88 0.35
C ARG A 189 0.73 4.91 -0.75
N TRP A 190 0.39 5.25 -1.98
CA TRP A 190 0.77 4.62 -3.24
C TRP A 190 1.49 5.67 -4.09
N LEU A 191 2.81 5.73 -3.99
CA LEU A 191 3.61 6.82 -4.54
C LEU A 191 4.31 6.37 -5.82
N TYR A 192 4.09 7.10 -6.92
CA TYR A 192 4.76 6.83 -8.20
C TYR A 192 4.61 5.37 -8.65
N CYS A 193 3.42 4.81 -8.45
CA CYS A 193 3.10 3.43 -8.78
C CYS A 193 2.40 3.31 -10.14
N GLU A 194 2.45 2.12 -10.73
CA GLU A 194 1.60 1.72 -11.85
C GLU A 194 0.53 0.76 -11.32
N LEU A 195 -0.72 1.15 -11.41
CA LEU A 195 -1.86 0.45 -10.82
C LEU A 195 -2.83 0.07 -11.93
N GLU A 196 -3.15 -1.23 -12.01
CA GLU A 196 -4.11 -1.78 -12.96
C GLU A 196 -5.20 -2.53 -12.19
N ASP A 197 -6.45 -2.15 -12.42
CA ASP A 197 -7.63 -2.76 -11.79
C ASP A 197 -7.53 -2.82 -10.25
N MET A 198 -6.95 -1.79 -9.64
CA MET A 198 -6.95 -1.66 -8.18
C MET A 198 -8.34 -1.25 -7.70
N SER A 199 -8.81 -1.87 -6.62
CA SER A 199 -10.11 -1.59 -6.00
C SER A 199 -9.99 -1.22 -4.52
N LEU A 200 -10.80 -0.25 -4.10
CA LEU A 200 -11.02 0.11 -2.71
C LEU A 200 -12.51 0.02 -2.42
N GLU A 201 -12.88 -0.72 -1.39
CA GLU A 201 -14.28 -0.86 -0.96
C GLU A 201 -14.39 -0.67 0.54
N SER A 202 -15.34 0.15 0.98
CA SER A 202 -15.67 0.37 2.40
C SER A 202 -14.47 0.79 3.26
N CYS A 203 -13.49 1.46 2.65
CA CYS A 203 -12.25 1.83 3.32
C CYS A 203 -12.37 3.17 4.05
N ARG A 204 -11.72 3.31 5.21
CA ARG A 204 -11.59 4.56 5.97
C ARG A 204 -10.12 4.96 6.06
N LEU A 205 -9.60 5.61 5.02
CA LEU A 205 -8.17 5.91 4.90
C LEU A 205 -7.95 7.42 4.90
N ARG A 206 -7.62 7.95 6.08
CA ARG A 206 -7.34 9.38 6.25
C ARG A 206 -5.97 9.69 5.66
N GLN A 207 -5.87 10.82 4.95
CA GLN A 207 -4.62 11.26 4.33
C GLN A 207 -4.01 10.19 3.40
N ALA A 208 -4.87 9.44 2.70
CA ALA A 208 -4.40 8.49 1.71
C ALA A 208 -3.75 9.23 0.52
N ALA A 209 -2.83 8.58 -0.19
CA ALA A 209 -2.19 9.21 -1.34
C ALA A 209 -1.99 8.23 -2.49
N TRP A 210 -2.21 8.71 -3.71
CA TRP A 210 -1.88 8.10 -4.99
C TRP A 210 -1.04 9.06 -5.87
N SER A 211 -0.36 10.03 -5.25
CA SER A 211 0.38 11.10 -5.92
C SER A 211 1.43 10.55 -6.88
N GLY A 212 1.46 11.10 -8.10
CA GLY A 212 2.39 10.71 -9.17
C GLY A 212 2.18 9.30 -9.73
N SER A 213 1.15 8.57 -9.28
CA SER A 213 0.85 7.22 -9.78
C SER A 213 0.06 7.26 -11.09
N ALA A 214 0.19 6.21 -11.89
CA ALA A 214 -0.68 5.93 -13.02
C ALA A 214 -1.67 4.82 -12.61
N TRP A 215 -2.97 5.10 -12.64
CA TRP A 215 -4.01 4.18 -12.24
C TRP A 215 -5.00 3.99 -13.38
N ARG A 216 -5.00 2.79 -13.96
CA ARG A 216 -5.86 2.40 -15.07
C ARG A 216 -6.86 1.34 -14.61
N GLY A 217 -8.14 1.61 -14.78
CA GLY A 217 -9.20 0.69 -14.40
C GLY A 217 -9.31 0.50 -12.89
N GLY A 218 -10.45 -0.05 -12.47
CA GLY A 218 -10.75 -0.29 -11.07
C GLY A 218 -11.81 0.65 -10.51
N ARG A 219 -12.06 0.49 -9.20
CA ARG A 219 -13.22 1.08 -8.54
C ARG A 219 -12.88 1.53 -7.13
N LEU A 220 -13.37 2.71 -6.77
CA LEU A 220 -13.45 3.16 -5.39
C LEU A 220 -14.92 3.21 -5.00
N GLN A 221 -15.29 2.45 -3.99
CA GLN A 221 -16.67 2.28 -3.57
C GLN A 221 -16.82 2.50 -2.06
N ASP A 222 -17.83 3.28 -1.68
CA ASP A 222 -18.30 3.46 -0.30
C ASP A 222 -17.16 3.80 0.70
N SER A 223 -16.13 4.49 0.19
CA SER A 223 -14.88 4.74 0.92
C SER A 223 -14.76 6.19 1.38
N GLN A 224 -14.30 6.37 2.61
CA GLN A 224 -14.01 7.66 3.23
C GLN A 224 -12.53 8.01 3.01
N LEU A 225 -12.29 8.96 2.11
CA LEU A 225 -10.98 9.32 1.58
C LEU A 225 -10.75 10.84 1.69
N ALA A 226 -11.26 11.45 2.76
CA ALA A 226 -11.07 12.87 3.04
C ALA A 226 -9.58 13.24 3.05
N GLY A 227 -9.23 14.29 2.32
CA GLY A 227 -7.86 14.75 2.11
C GLY A 227 -7.00 13.82 1.26
N ALA A 228 -7.58 12.90 0.49
CA ALA A 228 -6.82 12.01 -0.38
C ALA A 228 -6.03 12.80 -1.44
N ASN A 229 -4.77 12.42 -1.66
CA ASN A 229 -3.87 13.12 -2.57
C ASN A 229 -3.65 12.32 -3.86
N PHE A 230 -4.14 12.85 -4.97
CA PHE A 230 -3.96 12.38 -6.35
C PHE A 230 -3.11 13.35 -7.18
N GLU A 231 -2.32 14.23 -6.56
CA GLU A 231 -1.52 15.24 -7.26
C GLU A 231 -0.62 14.60 -8.33
N GLN A 232 -0.60 15.19 -9.52
CA GLN A 232 0.21 14.74 -10.66
C GLN A 232 -0.02 13.27 -11.09
N SER A 233 -1.13 12.65 -10.64
CA SER A 233 -1.49 11.29 -11.05
C SER A 233 -2.07 11.26 -12.47
N ARG A 234 -2.04 10.08 -13.09
CA ARG A 234 -2.76 9.77 -14.33
C ARG A 234 -3.83 8.73 -14.02
N LEU A 235 -5.08 9.14 -14.04
CA LEU A 235 -6.24 8.32 -13.72
C LEU A 235 -7.01 8.05 -15.01
N CYS A 236 -7.24 6.78 -15.33
CA CYS A 236 -7.89 6.38 -16.56
C CYS A 236 -8.94 5.30 -16.25
N GLN A 237 -10.17 5.48 -16.71
CA GLN A 237 -11.25 4.49 -16.57
C GLN A 237 -11.55 4.09 -15.11
N LEU A 238 -11.47 5.05 -14.17
CA LEU A 238 -11.83 4.82 -12.77
C LEU A 238 -13.30 5.10 -12.52
N GLU A 239 -13.90 4.29 -11.66
CA GLU A 239 -15.27 4.47 -11.17
C GLU A 239 -15.24 4.83 -9.68
N PHE A 240 -15.87 5.94 -9.31
CA PHE A 240 -16.07 6.37 -7.93
C PHE A 240 -17.56 6.30 -7.62
N THR A 241 -17.96 5.52 -6.62
CA THR A 241 -19.36 5.37 -6.19
C THR A 241 -19.46 5.46 -4.68
N GLY A 242 -20.28 6.37 -4.15
CA GLY A 242 -20.48 6.50 -2.70
C GLY A 242 -19.24 6.94 -1.92
N CYS A 243 -18.21 7.47 -2.60
CA CYS A 243 -16.99 7.94 -1.96
C CYS A 243 -17.16 9.34 -1.37
N ASP A 244 -16.49 9.56 -0.24
CA ASP A 244 -16.25 10.89 0.33
C ASP A 244 -14.80 11.30 0.02
N LEU A 245 -14.67 12.34 -0.81
CA LEU A 245 -13.43 12.97 -1.24
C LEU A 245 -13.35 14.43 -0.77
N GLU A 246 -13.95 14.76 0.37
CA GLU A 246 -13.80 16.08 0.98
C GLU A 246 -12.32 16.51 1.01
N GLN A 247 -12.01 17.71 0.52
CA GLN A 247 -10.66 18.29 0.50
C GLN A 247 -9.61 17.45 -0.26
N ALA A 248 -10.04 16.54 -1.15
CA ALA A 248 -9.10 15.78 -1.97
C ALA A 248 -8.31 16.67 -2.94
N LEU A 249 -7.07 16.27 -3.22
CA LEU A 249 -6.10 17.01 -4.02
C LEU A 249 -5.88 16.33 -5.36
N PHE A 250 -6.23 16.99 -6.46
CA PHE A 250 -6.01 16.53 -7.83
C PHE A 250 -5.17 17.53 -8.64
N ASP A 251 -4.40 18.38 -7.96
CA ASP A 251 -3.54 19.36 -8.62
C ASP A 251 -2.63 18.75 -9.69
N GLY A 252 -2.75 19.26 -10.91
CA GLY A 252 -1.99 18.79 -12.07
C GLY A 252 -2.25 17.33 -12.46
N ALA A 253 -3.27 16.68 -11.91
CA ALA A 253 -3.65 15.32 -12.30
C ALA A 253 -4.28 15.29 -13.70
N SER A 254 -4.21 14.14 -14.35
CA SER A 254 -4.91 13.87 -15.62
C SER A 254 -5.94 12.79 -15.37
N LEU A 255 -7.22 13.08 -15.65
CA LEU A 255 -8.34 12.16 -15.54
C LEU A 255 -8.91 11.94 -16.95
N GLU A 256 -8.98 10.69 -17.39
CA GLU A 256 -9.51 10.28 -18.69
C GLU A 256 -10.56 9.18 -18.51
N ASP A 257 -11.73 9.31 -19.13
CA ASP A 257 -12.81 8.30 -19.10
C ASP A 257 -13.25 7.87 -17.68
N CYS A 258 -13.13 8.76 -16.71
CA CYS A 258 -13.49 8.46 -15.32
C CYS A 258 -14.97 8.77 -15.02
N GLN A 259 -15.59 7.95 -14.19
CA GLN A 259 -16.98 8.08 -13.72
C GLN A 259 -16.97 8.56 -12.26
N LEU A 260 -17.38 9.80 -12.05
CA LEU A 260 -17.44 10.48 -10.74
C LEU A 260 -18.83 11.11 -10.53
N SER A 261 -19.89 10.51 -11.09
CA SER A 261 -21.25 11.01 -10.93
C SER A 261 -21.72 10.84 -9.48
N HIS A 262 -22.51 11.79 -8.99
CA HIS A 262 -23.02 11.82 -7.61
C HIS A 262 -21.94 11.76 -6.52
N LEU A 263 -20.69 12.10 -6.84
CA LEU A 263 -19.58 12.11 -5.91
C LEU A 263 -19.77 13.20 -4.84
N HIS A 264 -19.49 12.87 -3.57
CA HIS A 264 -19.32 13.86 -2.51
C HIS A 264 -17.86 14.31 -2.45
N ALA A 265 -17.53 15.51 -2.94
CA ALA A 265 -16.18 16.05 -2.94
C ALA A 265 -16.14 17.57 -2.69
N PRO A 266 -16.72 18.06 -1.58
CA PRO A 266 -16.65 19.47 -1.25
C PRO A 266 -15.19 19.87 -1.02
N ARG A 267 -14.86 21.10 -1.42
CA ARG A 267 -13.51 21.69 -1.32
C ARG A 267 -12.44 20.87 -2.03
N ILE A 268 -12.78 20.14 -3.10
CA ILE A 268 -11.81 19.43 -3.95
C ILE A 268 -10.93 20.40 -4.76
N TRP A 269 -9.66 20.05 -4.93
CA TRP A 269 -8.68 20.90 -5.60
C TRP A 269 -8.29 20.31 -6.95
N LEU A 270 -8.66 20.99 -8.04
CA LEU A 270 -8.47 20.56 -9.43
C LEU A 270 -7.55 21.51 -10.20
N ARG A 271 -6.70 22.29 -9.52
CA ARG A 271 -5.92 23.33 -10.18
C ARG A 271 -4.98 22.72 -11.21
N ARG A 272 -5.03 23.24 -12.44
CA ARG A 272 -4.28 22.73 -13.60
C ARG A 272 -4.49 21.24 -13.88
N ALA A 273 -5.55 20.64 -13.35
CA ALA A 273 -5.92 19.27 -13.68
C ALA A 273 -6.45 19.23 -15.12
N ARG A 274 -6.28 18.09 -15.79
CA ARG A 274 -6.85 17.82 -17.11
C ARG A 274 -7.94 16.78 -16.95
N LEU A 275 -9.16 17.12 -17.34
CA LEU A 275 -10.30 16.22 -17.29
C LEU A 275 -10.82 16.03 -18.71
N GLU A 276 -10.75 14.80 -19.21
CA GLU A 276 -11.20 14.42 -20.54
C GLU A 276 -12.21 13.27 -20.45
N ARG A 277 -13.41 13.47 -21.01
CA ARG A 277 -14.51 12.47 -20.98
C ARG A 277 -14.86 12.01 -19.57
N VAL A 278 -14.89 12.95 -18.63
CA VAL A 278 -15.20 12.71 -17.23
C VAL A 278 -16.67 13.01 -16.92
N ASP A 279 -17.34 12.11 -16.20
CA ASP A 279 -18.71 12.34 -15.73
C ASP A 279 -18.70 12.82 -14.27
N LEU A 280 -19.09 14.09 -14.05
CA LEU A 280 -19.29 14.72 -12.73
C LEU A 280 -20.78 15.10 -12.53
N SER A 281 -21.70 14.45 -13.25
CA SER A 281 -23.13 14.76 -13.15
C SER A 281 -23.62 14.51 -11.72
N GLY A 282 -24.36 15.48 -11.16
CA GLY A 282 -24.87 15.39 -9.79
C GLY A 282 -23.82 15.43 -8.68
N ALA A 283 -22.54 15.71 -8.98
CA ALA A 283 -21.49 15.76 -7.96
C ALA A 283 -21.62 16.99 -7.05
N GLU A 284 -21.26 16.82 -5.78
CA GLU A 284 -21.22 17.88 -4.77
C GLU A 284 -19.79 18.42 -4.65
N LEU A 285 -19.51 19.53 -5.33
CA LEU A 285 -18.18 20.13 -5.48
C LEU A 285 -18.11 21.52 -4.83
N ASP A 286 -18.94 21.80 -3.83
CA ASP A 286 -19.00 23.12 -3.20
C ASP A 286 -17.64 23.56 -2.64
N GLY A 287 -17.24 24.79 -2.96
CA GLY A 287 -15.95 25.35 -2.58
C GLY A 287 -14.75 24.79 -3.35
N LEU A 288 -14.96 24.12 -4.49
CA LEU A 288 -13.85 23.61 -5.30
C LEU A 288 -12.87 24.71 -5.74
N ASP A 289 -11.63 24.34 -6.05
CA ASP A 289 -10.68 25.21 -6.76
C ASP A 289 -10.28 24.56 -8.09
N ALA A 290 -10.83 25.04 -9.20
CA ALA A 290 -10.52 24.59 -10.56
C ALA A 290 -9.69 25.63 -11.34
N CYS A 291 -8.88 26.44 -10.66
CA CYS A 291 -8.05 27.44 -11.34
C CYS A 291 -7.15 26.78 -12.40
N GLY A 292 -7.30 27.21 -13.65
CA GLY A 292 -6.54 26.69 -14.79
C GLY A 292 -6.76 25.21 -15.12
N ALA A 293 -7.82 24.57 -14.61
CA ALA A 293 -8.19 23.23 -15.04
C ALA A 293 -8.59 23.22 -16.53
N GLU A 294 -8.28 22.14 -17.24
CA GLU A 294 -8.69 21.92 -18.62
C GLU A 294 -9.85 20.92 -18.64
N LEU A 295 -11.03 21.32 -19.13
CA LEU A 295 -12.20 20.46 -19.24
C LEU A 295 -12.49 20.17 -20.72
N ARG A 296 -12.51 18.88 -21.11
CA ARG A 296 -12.90 18.41 -22.44
C ARG A 296 -13.96 17.32 -22.31
N GLN A 297 -15.13 17.54 -22.90
CA GLN A 297 -16.25 16.58 -22.84
C GLN A 297 -16.60 16.15 -21.39
N VAL A 298 -16.55 17.10 -20.45
CA VAL A 298 -16.89 16.87 -19.05
C VAL A 298 -18.39 17.12 -18.84
N ARG A 299 -19.07 16.24 -18.13
CA ARG A 299 -20.49 16.40 -17.76
C ARG A 299 -20.61 16.93 -16.34
N LEU A 300 -21.38 17.99 -16.15
CA LEU A 300 -21.59 18.66 -14.86
C LEU A 300 -23.08 18.85 -14.53
N SER A 301 -23.98 18.24 -15.31
CA SER A 301 -25.42 18.45 -15.16
C SER A 301 -25.92 18.07 -13.76
N GLY A 302 -26.60 19.00 -13.11
CA GLY A 302 -27.15 18.80 -11.76
C GLY A 302 -26.12 18.79 -10.64
N GLY A 303 -24.83 19.03 -10.93
CA GLY A 303 -23.79 19.17 -9.90
C GLY A 303 -23.84 20.52 -9.19
N SER A 304 -23.29 20.58 -7.98
CA SER A 304 -23.14 21.81 -7.21
C SER A 304 -21.68 22.24 -7.19
N CYS A 305 -21.41 23.50 -7.49
CA CYS A 305 -20.08 24.11 -7.57
C CYS A 305 -20.08 25.47 -6.85
N ARG A 306 -20.93 25.61 -5.83
CA ARG A 306 -21.17 26.88 -5.16
C ARG A 306 -19.93 27.33 -4.44
N HIS A 307 -19.72 28.64 -4.33
CA HIS A 307 -18.52 29.22 -3.71
C HIS A 307 -17.19 28.75 -4.32
N GLY A 308 -17.23 28.09 -5.49
CA GLY A 308 -16.05 27.57 -6.17
C GLY A 308 -15.18 28.70 -6.72
N ARG A 309 -13.89 28.42 -6.84
CA ARG A 309 -12.91 29.29 -7.48
C ARG A 309 -12.67 28.82 -8.90
N LEU A 310 -13.24 29.53 -9.86
CA LEU A 310 -13.29 29.20 -11.29
C LEU A 310 -12.51 30.24 -12.12
N ILE A 311 -11.33 30.62 -11.64
CA ILE A 311 -10.48 31.61 -12.32
C ILE A 311 -9.86 30.99 -13.58
N GLY A 312 -9.97 31.70 -14.70
CA GLY A 312 -9.54 31.27 -16.02
C GLY A 312 -10.45 30.20 -16.65
N GLN A 313 -11.60 29.90 -16.04
CA GLN A 313 -12.56 28.92 -16.57
C GLN A 313 -13.59 29.58 -17.49
N PRO A 314 -13.94 28.95 -18.62
CA PRO A 314 -14.98 29.47 -19.50
C PRO A 314 -16.37 29.20 -18.89
N ARG A 315 -17.23 30.22 -18.85
CA ARG A 315 -18.52 30.15 -18.10
C ARG A 315 -19.49 29.10 -18.65
N ASP A 316 -19.51 28.91 -19.96
CA ASP A 316 -20.34 27.93 -20.67
C ASP A 316 -20.03 26.49 -20.26
N ALA A 317 -18.77 26.16 -19.97
CA ALA A 317 -18.40 24.83 -19.49
C ALA A 317 -19.04 24.48 -18.14
N TRP A 318 -19.42 25.48 -17.33
CA TRP A 318 -19.97 25.30 -15.99
C TRP A 318 -21.47 25.61 -15.89
N GLN A 319 -22.11 26.05 -16.97
CA GLN A 319 -23.50 26.53 -16.97
C GLN A 319 -24.54 25.46 -16.55
N ALA A 320 -24.18 24.18 -16.67
CA ALA A 320 -25.04 23.05 -16.33
C ALA A 320 -24.97 22.66 -14.82
N ALA A 321 -24.04 23.26 -14.08
CA ALA A 321 -23.91 23.12 -12.64
C ALA A 321 -24.45 24.36 -11.92
N ASP A 322 -24.78 24.19 -10.64
CA ASP A 322 -25.08 25.31 -9.76
C ASP A 322 -23.78 26.02 -9.32
N THR A 323 -23.50 27.16 -9.93
CA THR A 323 -22.32 27.97 -9.63
C THR A 323 -22.64 29.18 -8.75
N ALA A 324 -23.69 29.10 -7.90
CA ALA A 324 -24.05 30.22 -7.04
C ALA A 324 -22.87 30.66 -6.15
N SER A 325 -22.61 31.97 -6.10
CA SER A 325 -21.49 32.56 -5.36
C SER A 325 -20.09 32.08 -5.80
N ALA A 326 -19.96 31.40 -6.94
CA ALA A 326 -18.67 31.05 -7.50
C ALA A 326 -17.95 32.28 -8.08
N VAL A 327 -16.62 32.30 -7.96
CA VAL A 327 -15.78 33.38 -8.43
C VAL A 327 -15.21 33.04 -9.80
N PHE A 328 -15.59 33.81 -10.81
CA PHE A 328 -15.01 33.77 -12.16
C PHE A 328 -14.15 35.02 -12.38
N SER A 329 -12.99 34.85 -13.01
CA SER A 329 -12.10 35.94 -13.40
C SER A 329 -11.23 35.51 -14.57
N ASP A 330 -10.93 36.44 -15.48
CA ASP A 330 -10.06 36.20 -16.65
C ASP A 330 -8.57 36.35 -16.32
N GLN A 331 -8.23 36.71 -15.08
CA GLN A 331 -6.84 36.80 -14.65
C GLN A 331 -6.14 35.44 -14.76
N LYS A 332 -4.93 35.42 -15.35
CA LYS A 332 -4.10 34.23 -15.35
C LYS A 332 -3.77 33.84 -13.91
N PHE A 333 -4.03 32.58 -13.57
CA PHE A 333 -3.68 32.02 -12.27
C PHE A 333 -2.16 32.01 -12.06
N GLU A 334 -1.68 32.78 -11.08
CA GLU A 334 -0.32 32.73 -10.57
C GLU A 334 -0.23 31.75 -9.38
N GLN A 335 0.75 30.86 -9.43
CA GLN A 335 0.91 29.77 -8.46
C GLN A 335 1.57 30.30 -7.19
N THR A 336 0.85 30.36 -6.07
CA THR A 336 1.46 30.71 -4.77
C THR A 336 2.05 29.47 -4.10
N GLN A 337 3.24 29.55 -3.51
CA GLN A 337 3.88 28.42 -2.80
C GLN A 337 3.25 28.14 -1.41
N ALA A 338 2.53 29.11 -0.84
CA ALA A 338 2.02 29.06 0.52
C ALA A 338 0.97 27.96 0.77
N TRP A 339 0.27 27.49 -0.26
CA TRP A 339 -0.75 26.44 -0.11
C TRP A 339 -0.14 25.04 0.05
N ARG A 340 0.99 24.75 -0.64
CA ARG A 340 1.63 23.42 -0.61
C ARG A 340 2.03 23.02 0.80
N ALA A 341 2.49 23.98 1.60
CA ALA A 341 2.92 23.75 2.97
C ALA A 341 1.78 23.43 3.96
N ARG A 342 0.50 23.67 3.60
CA ARG A 342 -0.65 23.52 4.52
C ARG A 342 -1.44 22.23 4.37
N VAL A 343 -1.28 21.50 3.26
CA VAL A 343 -2.19 20.39 2.91
C VAL A 343 -1.44 19.10 2.55
N GLN A 344 -0.11 19.09 2.60
CA GLN A 344 0.62 17.83 2.46
C GLN A 344 0.46 17.02 3.74
N PRO A 345 0.00 15.76 3.66
CA PRO A 345 0.19 14.82 4.75
C PRO A 345 1.69 14.75 5.04
N GLY A 346 2.07 15.22 6.23
CA GLY A 346 3.44 15.08 6.70
C GLY A 346 3.84 13.60 6.66
N PRO A 347 5.14 13.28 6.57
CA PRO A 347 5.62 11.89 6.53
C PRO A 347 5.19 11.04 7.73
N ARG A 348 4.63 11.65 8.78
CA ARG A 348 4.11 11.00 10.01
C ARG A 348 2.61 11.13 10.23
N GLY A 349 1.84 11.60 9.24
CA GLY A 349 0.41 11.89 9.41
C GLY A 349 0.12 13.19 10.19
N GLU A 350 1.14 14.03 10.39
CA GLU A 350 0.96 15.36 10.98
C GLU A 350 0.41 16.32 9.91
N THR A 351 -0.82 16.78 10.11
CA THR A 351 -1.33 18.09 9.68
C THR A 351 -2.10 18.70 10.84
#